data_AF-A0A142Y891-F1
#
_entry.id   AF-A0A142Y891-F1
#
_cell.length_a   1.000
_cell.length_b   1.000
_cell.length_c   1.000
_cell.angle_alpha   90.00
_cell.angle_beta   90.00
_cell.angle_gamma   90.00
#
_symmetry.space_group_name_H-M   'P 1'
#
loop_
_entity.id
_entity.type
_entity.pdbx_description
1 polymer ?
#
loop_
_entity_poly.entity_id
_entity_poly.type
_entity_poly.pdbx_seq_one_letter_code
_entity_poly.pdbx_strand_id
1 'polypeptide(L)'
;MLSYLKDYFRRVKLNRLRKVHRPGETISRFIARDVKREVFVLSADEIEAGFVSARLRTINVLYLSMGLVQEEDFGPAERIEVEKLWEWSGKTWGGLPDGTSIVDHTETNSTDSNTVGQPSDARKSTVGREFES
;
A
#
# COMPACT_ATOMS: atom_id res chain seq x y z
N MET A 1 -42.64 -20.42 4.02
CA MET A 1 -42.08 -19.53 5.06
C MET A 1 -40.64 -19.09 4.80
N LEU A 2 -39.72 -19.97 4.35
CA LEU A 2 -38.31 -19.59 4.07
C LEU A 2 -38.11 -18.49 3.01
N SER A 3 -38.99 -18.36 2.02
CA SER A 3 -38.89 -17.29 1.00
C SER A 3 -39.08 -15.89 1.60
N TYR A 4 -40.03 -15.74 2.51
CA TYR A 4 -40.40 -14.44 3.08
C TYR A 4 -39.28 -13.85 3.95
N LEU A 5 -38.58 -14.70 4.72
CA LEU A 5 -37.41 -14.26 5.47
C LEU A 5 -36.28 -13.78 4.54
N LYS A 6 -36.01 -14.49 3.43
CA LYS A 6 -34.98 -14.09 2.47
C LYS A 6 -35.28 -12.72 1.86
N ASP A 7 -36.53 -12.47 1.49
CA ASP A 7 -36.95 -11.18 0.93
C ASP A 7 -36.83 -10.04 1.95
N TYR A 8 -37.16 -10.31 3.21
CA TYR A 8 -36.99 -9.34 4.29
C TYR A 8 -35.52 -8.96 4.49
N PHE A 9 -34.62 -9.94 4.64
CA PHE A 9 -33.20 -9.67 4.79
C PHE A 9 -32.61 -8.94 3.58
N ARG A 10 -33.08 -9.27 2.36
CA ARG A 10 -32.69 -8.57 1.15
C ARG A 10 -33.05 -7.09 1.21
N ARG A 11 -34.29 -6.74 1.61
CA ARG A 11 -34.73 -5.34 1.76
C ARG A 11 -33.92 -4.58 2.79
N VAL A 12 -33.66 -5.20 3.95
CA VAL A 12 -32.86 -4.58 5.01
C VAL A 12 -31.42 -4.35 4.54
N LYS A 13 -30.79 -5.34 3.90
CA LYS A 13 -29.43 -5.21 3.31
C LYS A 13 -29.42 -4.07 2.29
N LEU A 14 -30.39 -4.04 1.38
CA LEU A 14 -30.49 -3.02 0.33
C LEU A 14 -30.63 -1.61 0.90
N ASN A 15 -31.52 -1.42 1.87
CA ASN A 15 -31.74 -0.11 2.50
C ASN A 15 -30.48 0.37 3.24
N ARG A 16 -29.74 -0.53 3.87
CA ARG A 16 -28.45 -0.21 4.48
C ARG A 16 -27.42 0.20 3.42
N LEU A 17 -27.33 -0.55 2.33
CA LEU A 17 -26.40 -0.24 1.24
C LEU A 17 -26.68 1.12 0.63
N ARG A 18 -27.94 1.46 0.35
CA ARG A 18 -28.36 2.79 -0.14
C ARG A 18 -28.04 3.91 0.84
N LYS A 19 -28.19 3.66 2.14
CA LYS A 19 -27.86 4.66 3.18
C LYS A 19 -26.36 4.92 3.27
N VAL A 20 -25.54 3.90 3.06
CA VAL A 20 -24.08 4.00 3.13
C VAL A 20 -23.50 4.57 1.84
N HIS A 21 -24.03 4.18 0.67
CA HIS A 21 -23.53 4.59 -0.65
C HIS A 21 -24.43 5.66 -1.26
N ARG A 22 -24.43 6.83 -0.64
CA ARG A 22 -25.19 7.98 -1.16
C ARG A 22 -24.37 8.71 -2.22
N PRO A 23 -24.98 9.09 -3.36
CA PRO A 23 -24.31 9.92 -4.36
C PRO A 23 -23.75 11.21 -3.75
N GLY A 24 -22.52 11.56 -4.12
CA GLY A 24 -21.82 12.75 -3.63
C GLY A 24 -21.13 12.59 -2.27
N GLU A 25 -21.26 11.42 -1.62
CA GLU A 25 -20.54 11.14 -0.37
C GLU A 25 -19.23 10.38 -0.64
N THR A 26 -18.20 10.72 0.13
CA THR A 26 -16.95 9.95 0.22
C THR A 26 -17.03 9.00 1.39
N ILE A 27 -16.91 7.70 1.11
CA ILE A 27 -16.82 6.67 2.13
C ILE A 27 -15.35 6.29 2.25
N SER A 28 -14.88 6.09 3.48
CA SER A 28 -13.51 5.65 3.72
C SER A 28 -13.43 4.45 4.62
N ARG A 29 -12.42 3.60 4.37
CA ARG A 29 -12.11 2.43 5.19
C ARG A 29 -10.63 2.09 5.11
N PHE A 30 -10.07 1.70 6.23
CA PHE A 30 -8.74 1.08 6.28
C PHE A 30 -8.82 -0.35 5.73
N ILE A 31 -8.02 -0.62 4.71
CA ILE A 31 -7.88 -1.95 4.10
C ILE A 31 -6.62 -2.67 4.61
N ALA A 32 -5.67 -1.92 5.18
CA ALA A 32 -4.53 -2.39 5.97
C ALA A 32 -4.25 -1.42 7.12
N ARG A 33 -3.22 -1.68 7.94
CA ARG A 33 -2.89 -0.87 9.13
C ARG A 33 -2.66 0.61 8.83
N ASP A 34 -2.05 0.90 7.69
CA ASP A 34 -1.60 2.20 7.23
C ASP A 34 -2.17 2.58 5.87
N VAL A 35 -2.92 1.67 5.22
CA VAL A 35 -3.53 1.90 3.91
C VAL A 35 -5.03 2.16 4.06
N LYS A 36 -5.45 3.35 3.66
CA LYS A 36 -6.84 3.82 3.65
C LYS A 36 -7.34 3.90 2.21
N ARG A 37 -8.48 3.27 1.93
CA ARG A 37 -9.19 3.44 0.66
C ARG A 37 -10.36 4.39 0.85
N GLU A 38 -10.49 5.31 -0.09
CA GLU A 38 -11.58 6.26 -0.19
C GLU A 38 -12.36 6.01 -1.49
N VAL A 39 -13.67 6.04 -1.37
CA VAL A 39 -14.63 5.76 -2.44
C VAL A 39 -15.54 6.96 -2.54
N PHE A 40 -15.40 7.73 -3.62
CA PHE A 40 -16.31 8.82 -3.93
C PHE A 40 -17.47 8.27 -4.77
N VAL A 41 -18.67 8.21 -4.19
CA VAL A 41 -19.83 7.61 -4.86
C VAL A 41 -20.43 8.62 -5.84
N LEU A 42 -20.44 8.27 -7.12
CA LEU A 42 -21.06 9.10 -8.17
C LEU A 42 -22.55 8.76 -8.32
N SER A 43 -22.88 7.48 -8.38
CA SER A 43 -24.25 6.99 -8.48
C SER A 43 -24.42 5.63 -7.80
N ALA A 44 -25.60 5.42 -7.25
CA ALA A 44 -26.05 4.17 -6.64
C ALA A 44 -27.29 3.57 -7.35
N ASP A 45 -27.52 3.94 -8.61
CA ASP A 45 -28.70 3.50 -9.37
C ASP A 45 -28.73 1.97 -9.53
N GLU A 46 -27.56 1.35 -9.69
CA GLU A 46 -27.40 -0.10 -9.88
C GLU A 46 -27.18 -0.89 -8.57
N ILE A 47 -27.44 -0.28 -7.42
CA ILE A 47 -27.13 -0.91 -6.12
C ILE A 47 -27.97 -2.17 -5.85
N GLU A 48 -29.14 -2.31 -6.50
CA GLU A 48 -29.96 -3.53 -6.46
C GLU A 48 -29.31 -4.70 -7.20
N ALA A 49 -28.52 -4.41 -8.23
CA ALA A 49 -27.69 -5.38 -8.94
C ALA A 49 -26.35 -5.63 -8.22
N GLY A 50 -26.07 -4.91 -7.14
CA GLY A 50 -24.83 -5.03 -6.37
C GLY A 50 -23.67 -4.17 -6.89
N PHE A 51 -23.95 -3.18 -7.74
CA PHE A 51 -22.94 -2.29 -8.32
C PHE A 51 -23.15 -0.83 -7.90
N VAL A 52 -22.06 -0.06 -7.87
CA VAL A 52 -22.07 1.39 -7.72
C VAL A 52 -21.14 2.01 -8.74
N SER A 53 -21.44 3.22 -9.21
CA SER A 53 -20.49 4.02 -9.97
C SER A 53 -19.74 4.92 -8.99
N ALA A 54 -18.42 4.79 -8.94
CA ALA A 54 -17.60 5.50 -7.97
C ALA A 54 -16.21 5.81 -8.53
N ARG A 55 -15.53 6.78 -7.92
CA ARG A 55 -14.09 6.98 -8.09
C ARG A 55 -13.37 6.45 -6.86
N LEU A 56 -12.24 5.80 -7.09
CA LEU A 56 -11.42 5.25 -6.02
C LEU A 56 -10.16 6.07 -5.82
N ARG A 57 -9.72 6.12 -4.58
CA ARG A 57 -8.39 6.58 -4.19
C ARG A 57 -7.87 5.69 -3.07
N THR A 58 -6.59 5.34 -3.12
CA THR A 58 -5.95 4.58 -2.03
C THR A 58 -4.72 5.33 -1.55
N ILE A 59 -4.63 5.54 -0.26
CA ILE A 59 -3.63 6.38 0.39
C ILE A 59 -2.91 5.54 1.44
N ASN A 60 -1.58 5.53 1.44
CA ASN A 60 -0.83 5.15 2.63
C ASN A 60 -0.75 6.38 3.55
N VAL A 61 -1.52 6.34 4.64
CA VAL A 61 -1.67 7.45 5.60
C VAL A 61 -0.35 7.74 6.30
N LEU A 62 0.48 6.72 6.54
CA LEU A 62 1.81 6.91 7.11
C LEU A 62 2.69 7.74 6.17
N TYR A 63 2.76 7.36 4.90
CA TYR A 63 3.57 8.07 3.90
C TYR A 63 3.09 9.50 3.67
N LEU A 64 1.77 9.70 3.61
CA LEU A 64 1.18 11.03 3.51
C LEU A 64 1.54 11.90 4.73
N SER A 65 1.46 11.35 5.95
CA SER A 65 1.80 12.07 7.18
C SER A 65 3.29 12.45 7.28
N MET A 66 4.17 11.67 6.63
CA MET A 66 5.61 11.92 6.57
C MET A 66 6.01 12.81 5.38
N GLY A 67 5.06 13.22 4.53
CA GLY A 67 5.35 13.99 3.32
C GLY A 67 6.14 13.21 2.25
N LEU A 68 6.15 11.87 2.32
CA LEU A 68 6.86 11.02 1.37
C LEU A 68 6.12 10.89 0.03
N VAL A 69 4.81 11.10 0.04
CA VAL A 69 3.93 11.02 -1.14
C VAL A 69 2.93 12.17 -1.07
N GLN A 70 2.61 12.76 -2.22
CA GLN A 70 1.55 13.77 -2.31
C GLN A 70 0.16 13.10 -2.29
N GLU A 71 -0.83 13.81 -1.78
CA GLU A 71 -2.21 13.33 -1.85
C GLU A 71 -2.66 13.31 -3.32
N GLU A 72 -2.88 12.11 -3.87
CA GLU A 72 -3.37 11.95 -5.23
C GLU A 72 -4.85 12.33 -5.33
N ASP A 73 -5.29 12.76 -6.52
CA ASP A 73 -6.71 12.93 -6.80
C ASP A 73 -7.44 11.58 -6.93
N PHE A 74 -8.77 11.63 -6.89
CA PHE A 74 -9.58 10.45 -7.20
C PHE A 74 -9.32 9.98 -8.64
N GLY A 75 -9.23 8.66 -8.80
CA GLY A 75 -9.09 8.02 -10.11
C GLY A 75 -10.33 8.20 -11.01
N PRO A 76 -10.34 7.55 -12.18
CA PRO A 76 -11.47 7.61 -13.09
C PRO A 76 -12.74 7.03 -12.46
N ALA A 77 -13.88 7.40 -13.04
CA ALA A 77 -15.16 6.83 -12.67
C ALA A 77 -15.25 5.38 -13.15
N GLU A 78 -15.53 4.45 -12.25
CA GLU A 78 -15.63 3.04 -12.54
C GLU A 78 -16.93 2.46 -11.97
N ARG A 79 -17.44 1.41 -12.63
CA ARG A 79 -18.56 0.60 -12.16
C ARG A 79 -18.00 -0.55 -11.35
N ILE A 80 -18.29 -0.58 -10.05
CA ILE A 80 -17.62 -1.48 -9.10
C ILE A 80 -18.65 -2.30 -8.34
N GLU A 81 -18.39 -3.59 -8.18
CA GLU A 81 -19.17 -4.44 -7.28
C GLU A 81 -18.99 -3.98 -5.84
N VAL A 82 -20.10 -3.80 -5.12
CA VAL A 82 -20.08 -3.33 -3.72
C VAL A 82 -19.24 -4.25 -2.82
N GLU A 83 -19.20 -5.54 -3.12
CA GLU A 83 -18.43 -6.54 -2.36
C GLU A 83 -16.93 -6.40 -2.61
N LYS A 84 -16.52 -5.91 -3.79
CA LYS A 84 -15.12 -5.72 -4.21
C LYS A 84 -14.54 -4.35 -3.87
N LEU A 85 -15.36 -3.39 -3.44
CA LEU A 85 -14.90 -2.02 -3.10
C LEU A 85 -13.69 -2.00 -2.17
N TRP A 86 -13.66 -2.94 -1.22
CA TRP A 86 -12.65 -3.01 -0.16
C TRP A 86 -11.60 -4.10 -0.40
N GLU A 87 -11.70 -4.83 -1.52
CA GLU A 87 -10.70 -5.82 -1.88
C GLU A 87 -9.45 -5.11 -2.41
N TRP A 88 -8.32 -5.37 -1.75
CA TRP A 88 -7.03 -4.84 -2.17
C TRP A 88 -6.39 -5.80 -3.18
N SER A 89 -6.29 -5.38 -4.44
CA SER A 89 -5.58 -6.09 -5.51
C SER A 89 -4.24 -5.46 -5.88
N GLY A 90 -3.82 -4.39 -5.17
CA GLY A 90 -2.62 -3.64 -5.49
C GLY A 90 -1.33 -4.30 -5.02
N LYS A 91 -0.19 -3.83 -5.54
CA LYS A 91 1.14 -4.23 -5.07
C LYS A 91 1.28 -3.95 -3.57
N THR A 92 2.06 -4.78 -2.88
CA THR A 92 2.45 -4.53 -1.50
C THR A 92 3.14 -3.17 -1.41
N TRP A 93 2.68 -2.29 -0.52
CA TRP A 93 3.28 -0.96 -0.28
C TRP A 93 4.63 -1.03 0.45
N GLY A 94 5.24 -2.22 0.54
CA GLY A 94 6.43 -2.52 1.36
C GLY A 94 7.77 -2.10 0.76
N GLY A 95 7.77 -1.19 -0.22
CA GLY A 95 8.97 -0.52 -0.71
C GLY A 95 8.76 0.99 -0.65
N LEU A 96 9.80 1.72 -0.24
CA LEU A 96 9.92 3.14 -0.49
C LEU A 96 9.76 3.40 -2.01
N PRO A 97 9.31 4.59 -2.44
CA PRO A 97 9.08 4.91 -3.86
C PRO A 97 10.34 4.82 -4.74
N ASP A 98 11.52 4.76 -4.14
CA ASP A 98 12.82 4.52 -4.79
C ASP A 98 13.13 3.02 -5.00
N GLY A 99 12.25 2.13 -4.53
CA GLY A 99 12.45 0.67 -4.59
C GLY A 99 13.23 0.07 -3.41
N THR A 100 13.62 0.87 -2.40
CA THR A 100 14.25 0.30 -1.20
C THR A 100 13.20 -0.31 -0.27
N SER A 101 13.40 -1.58 0.07
CA SER A 101 12.57 -2.26 1.06
C SER A 101 12.94 -1.75 2.46
N ILE A 102 11.94 -1.42 3.28
CA ILE A 102 12.15 -1.10 4.71
C ILE A 102 12.69 -2.33 5.50
N VAL A 103 12.69 -3.51 4.88
CA VAL A 103 13.06 -4.80 5.49
C VAL A 103 14.57 -5.11 5.40
N ASP A 104 15.44 -4.17 5.02
CA ASP A 104 16.89 -4.44 4.87
C ASP A 104 17.81 -3.76 5.92
N HIS A 105 17.25 -3.15 6.98
CA HIS A 105 18.06 -2.43 7.97
C HIS A 105 18.22 -3.10 9.34
N THR A 106 17.90 -4.39 9.47
CA THR A 106 18.05 -5.11 10.75
C THR A 106 19.13 -6.17 10.76
N GLU A 107 20.24 -6.08 10.01
CA GLU A 107 21.44 -6.88 10.33
C GLU A 107 22.74 -6.09 10.08
N THR A 108 23.02 -5.11 10.95
CA THR A 108 24.41 -4.73 11.24
C THR A 108 24.70 -4.92 12.72
N ASN A 109 25.83 -5.58 12.98
CA ASN A 109 26.59 -5.69 14.23
C ASN A 109 26.44 -6.98 15.05
N SER A 110 26.97 -8.08 14.50
CA SER A 110 27.80 -8.99 15.31
C SER A 110 29.24 -8.90 14.82
N THR A 111 29.95 -7.89 15.34
CA THR A 111 31.39 -7.93 15.48
C THR A 111 31.68 -8.91 16.61
N ASP A 112 32.23 -10.07 16.30
CA ASP A 112 33.13 -10.74 17.24
C ASP A 112 34.33 -11.31 16.48
N SER A 113 35.46 -10.78 16.92
CA SER A 113 36.83 -11.05 16.54
C SER A 113 37.18 -12.54 16.58
N ASN A 114 37.80 -13.05 15.51
CA ASN A 114 38.78 -14.13 15.66
C ASN A 114 40.06 -13.80 14.92
N THR A 115 40.95 -13.18 15.68
CA THR A 115 42.39 -13.11 15.47
C THR A 115 42.98 -14.52 15.46
N VAL A 116 43.64 -14.90 14.37
CA VAL A 116 44.70 -15.93 14.39
C VAL A 116 45.87 -15.40 13.55
N GLY A 117 46.98 -15.10 14.21
CA GLY A 117 48.29 -14.87 13.56
C GLY A 117 48.76 -16.13 12.82
N GLN A 118 49.77 -16.11 11.95
CA GLN A 118 51.10 -15.52 12.12
C GLN A 118 51.89 -15.72 10.77
N PRO A 119 53.23 -15.54 10.65
CA PRO A 119 53.86 -14.54 9.78
C PRO A 119 54.83 -15.11 8.71
N SER A 120 55.68 -14.23 8.15
CA SER A 120 56.87 -14.45 7.29
C SER A 120 56.57 -14.76 5.81
N ASP A 121 57.17 -14.12 4.81
CA ASP A 121 58.59 -13.78 4.70
C ASP A 121 58.88 -12.62 3.72
N ALA A 122 60.06 -12.05 3.92
CA ALA A 122 60.61 -10.88 3.26
C ALA A 122 60.91 -11.06 1.77
N ARG A 123 60.87 -9.94 1.01
CA ARG A 123 62.01 -9.54 0.14
C ARG A 123 61.93 -8.06 -0.26
N LYS A 124 63.01 -7.36 0.11
CA LYS A 124 63.43 -6.03 -0.34
C LYS A 124 63.68 -6.01 -1.86
N SER A 125 63.36 -4.89 -2.52
CA SER A 125 64.13 -4.28 -3.63
C SER A 125 63.46 -2.94 -3.98
N THR A 126 63.93 -1.79 -3.51
CA THR A 126 65.05 -0.99 -4.06
C THR A 126 64.68 -0.20 -5.33
N VAL A 127 64.46 1.11 -5.12
CA VAL A 127 64.99 2.30 -5.87
C VAL A 127 64.42 2.70 -7.25
N GLY A 128 64.17 4.02 -7.35
CA GLY A 128 64.07 4.85 -8.58
C GLY A 128 62.95 5.90 -8.43
N ARG A 129 63.13 7.20 -8.08
CA ARG A 129 63.93 8.28 -8.72
C ARG A 129 63.59 8.34 -10.24
N GLU A 130 63.14 9.41 -10.91
CA GLU A 130 63.24 10.88 -10.83
C GLU A 130 62.12 11.48 -11.74
N PHE A 131 61.57 12.65 -11.40
CA PHE A 131 61.54 13.92 -12.18
C PHE A 131 61.19 13.87 -13.68
N GLU A 132 60.17 14.65 -14.06
CA GLU A 132 60.16 15.74 -15.07
C GLU A 132 58.68 16.03 -15.40
N SER A 133 58.16 17.16 -14.92
CA SER A 133 57.92 18.44 -15.66
C SER A 133 56.57 18.47 -16.38
#